data_AF-A0A914PEI9-F1
#
_entry.id   AF-A0A914PEI9-F1
#
_cell.length_a   1.000
_cell.length_b   1.000
_cell.length_c   1.000
_cell.angle_alpha   90.00
_cell.angle_beta   90.00
_cell.angle_gamma   90.00
#
_symmetry.space_group_name_H-M   'P 1'
#
loop_
_entity.id
_entity.type
_entity.pdbx_description
1 polymer ?
#
loop_
_entity_poly.entity_id
_entity_poly.type
_entity_poly.pdbx_seq_one_letter_code
_entity_poly.pdbx_strand_id
1 'polypeptide(L)'
;MWPYCSQPIYSDGLPTIFNITIFNGYGIGGEIIDEPIFEPFEDDNGAFLDVHLEYSHKIWPWSGYLAIFIKVKPEASNFNGTSSAQIRLKVKTTNKIHETIFKFRVKIIPTPLKSQRILWDQFRQMRYPPGYFARDNLEQKNSPLDWNADHPHTNFKDLYEHLRGNGYFIEISGYPLTCTNLSSYSMLFIVDPEEEYFPAEIKAIQKAVKNDNFNVIAFADWFNSTLIKKIQFMDDNTGKLWFPETGGCNIPALNSLLNVFGFAFGDVILNGKFEFGESIINFSSGSTLIKAPKNAKLGMAKLNDIVSLFFFCN
;
A
#
# COMPACT_ATOMS: atom_id res chain seq x y z
N MET A 1 10.37 11.31 10.69
CA MET A 1 11.50 10.42 10.32
C MET A 1 11.09 9.67 9.06
N TRP A 2 12.00 9.39 8.11
CA TRP A 2 11.63 8.63 6.91
C TRP A 2 11.13 7.23 7.32
N PRO A 3 10.06 6.68 6.74
CA PRO A 3 9.37 5.52 7.30
C PRO A 3 10.24 4.25 7.40
N TYR A 4 11.25 4.12 6.53
CA TYR A 4 12.15 2.98 6.59
C TYR A 4 13.07 2.98 7.82
N CYS A 5 13.21 4.11 8.51
CA CYS A 5 14.00 4.18 9.75
C CYS A 5 13.16 3.96 11.01
N SER A 6 11.81 3.92 10.93
CA SER A 6 10.94 3.72 12.10
C SER A 6 10.71 2.27 12.48
N GLN A 7 11.06 1.33 11.60
CA GLN A 7 10.91 -0.10 11.86
C GLN A 7 12.21 -0.85 11.51
N PRO A 8 12.76 -1.66 12.44
CA PRO A 8 13.83 -2.59 12.13
C PRO A 8 13.32 -3.78 11.28
N ILE A 9 14.24 -4.46 10.59
CA ILE A 9 13.95 -5.64 9.77
C ILE A 9 14.27 -6.94 10.52
N TYR A 10 13.71 -8.07 10.06
CA TYR A 10 13.84 -9.40 10.68
C TYR A 10 13.68 -10.51 9.63
N SER A 11 14.07 -11.74 9.97
CA SER A 11 14.33 -12.83 9.01
C SER A 11 13.14 -13.35 8.23
N ASP A 12 11.96 -13.37 8.84
CA ASP A 12 10.72 -13.87 8.22
C ASP A 12 9.76 -12.75 7.83
N GLY A 13 10.28 -11.52 7.75
CA GLY A 13 9.55 -10.37 7.24
C GLY A 13 9.54 -10.31 5.71
N LEU A 14 8.60 -9.55 5.17
CA LEU A 14 8.57 -9.12 3.79
C LEU A 14 9.82 -8.28 3.47
N PRO A 15 10.32 -8.35 2.22
CA PRO A 15 11.43 -7.52 1.81
C PRO A 15 11.10 -6.05 1.99
N THR A 16 12.00 -5.29 2.61
CA THR A 16 11.90 -3.84 2.63
C THR A 16 12.45 -3.29 1.32
N ILE A 17 11.64 -2.52 0.60
CA ILE A 17 11.96 -2.03 -0.74
C ILE A 17 12.39 -0.57 -0.67
N PHE A 18 13.55 -0.26 -1.23
CA PHE A 18 14.07 1.10 -1.37
C PHE A 18 14.24 1.44 -2.84
N ASN A 19 13.46 2.40 -3.33
CA ASN A 19 13.61 2.92 -4.68
C ASN A 19 14.49 4.16 -4.65
N ILE A 20 15.61 4.11 -5.37
CA ILE A 20 16.56 5.19 -5.52
C ILE A 20 16.46 5.71 -6.94
N THR A 21 16.24 7.01 -7.08
CA THR A 21 16.35 7.69 -8.37
C THR A 21 17.82 7.93 -8.69
N ILE A 22 18.28 7.43 -9.83
CA ILE A 22 19.60 7.73 -10.37
C ILE A 22 19.44 8.99 -11.23
N PHE A 23 20.12 10.08 -10.87
CA PHE A 23 20.12 11.31 -11.65
C PHE A 23 21.44 11.48 -12.41
N ASN A 24 21.34 11.66 -13.72
CA ASN A 24 22.47 11.87 -14.62
C ASN A 24 22.65 13.36 -14.92
N GLY A 25 23.51 14.00 -14.13
CA GLY A 25 23.90 15.40 -14.34
C GLY A 25 24.84 15.64 -15.52
N TYR A 26 25.36 14.58 -16.17
CA TYR A 26 26.35 14.70 -17.24
C TYR A 26 25.74 14.73 -18.64
N GLY A 27 24.44 14.43 -18.80
CA GLY A 27 23.77 14.43 -20.08
C GLY A 27 22.33 13.91 -20.03
N ILE A 28 21.62 14.01 -21.16
CA ILE A 28 20.21 13.59 -21.27
C ILE A 28 20.08 12.06 -21.19
N GLY A 29 21.05 11.33 -21.73
CA GLY A 29 21.07 9.88 -21.76
C GLY A 29 22.24 9.28 -21.00
N GLY A 30 22.02 8.11 -20.40
CA GLY A 30 23.05 7.26 -19.82
C GLY A 30 22.62 5.79 -19.86
N GLU A 31 23.55 4.91 -19.56
CA GLU A 31 23.33 3.46 -19.53
C GLU A 31 24.02 2.82 -18.33
N ILE A 32 23.33 1.91 -17.65
CA ILE A 32 23.90 1.06 -16.61
C ILE A 32 24.52 -0.14 -17.33
N ILE A 33 25.85 -0.16 -17.41
CA ILE A 33 26.59 -1.09 -18.29
C ILE A 33 26.82 -2.48 -17.69
N ASP A 34 26.93 -2.56 -16.37
CA ASP A 34 27.14 -3.80 -15.62
C ASP A 34 25.99 -3.96 -14.62
N GLU A 35 25.69 -5.21 -14.23
CA GLU A 35 24.79 -5.47 -13.10
C GLU A 35 25.33 -4.78 -11.84
N PRO A 36 24.48 -4.07 -11.07
CA PRO A 36 24.91 -3.46 -9.82
C PRO A 36 25.38 -4.54 -8.84
N ILE A 37 26.52 -4.28 -8.19
CA ILE A 37 27.16 -5.27 -7.33
C ILE A 37 26.82 -4.96 -5.88
N PHE A 38 26.23 -5.93 -5.18
CA PHE A 38 26.04 -5.89 -3.73
C PHE A 38 27.30 -6.38 -3.01
N GLU A 39 27.81 -5.57 -2.09
CA GLU A 39 29.02 -5.86 -1.30
C GLU A 39 28.69 -5.73 0.20
N PRO A 40 28.50 -6.85 0.92
CA PRO A 40 28.28 -6.82 2.37
C PRO A 40 29.54 -6.39 3.12
N PHE A 41 29.40 -5.65 4.22
CA PHE A 41 30.54 -5.39 5.11
C PHE A 41 30.66 -6.51 6.14
N GLU A 42 31.65 -7.38 5.96
CA GLU A 42 31.90 -8.52 6.87
C GLU A 42 32.09 -8.08 8.32
N ASP A 43 32.82 -6.97 8.54
CA ASP A 43 33.09 -6.42 9.87
C ASP A 43 31.86 -5.77 10.55
N ASP A 44 30.77 -5.53 9.80
CA ASP A 44 29.54 -4.91 10.29
C ASP A 44 28.31 -5.78 9.95
N ASN A 45 28.46 -7.10 10.11
CA ASN A 45 27.39 -8.10 9.99
C ASN A 45 26.64 -8.07 8.64
N GLY A 46 27.26 -7.58 7.56
CA GLY A 46 26.65 -7.48 6.23
C GLY A 46 26.22 -8.83 5.66
N ALA A 47 26.88 -9.91 6.07
CA ALA A 47 26.58 -11.28 5.65
C ALA A 47 25.15 -11.74 6.00
N PHE A 48 24.49 -11.11 6.99
CA PHE A 48 23.10 -11.40 7.37
C PHE A 48 22.06 -10.81 6.41
N LEU A 49 22.46 -9.97 5.47
CA LEU A 49 21.56 -9.37 4.50
C LEU A 49 21.50 -10.21 3.24
N ASP A 50 20.27 -10.40 2.75
CA ASP A 50 19.96 -10.93 1.43
C ASP A 50 19.35 -9.80 0.61
N VAL A 51 20.05 -9.38 -0.44
CA VAL A 51 19.71 -8.18 -1.21
C VAL A 51 19.52 -8.53 -2.66
N HIS A 52 18.33 -8.23 -3.17
CA HIS A 52 17.99 -8.32 -4.58
C HIS A 52 17.88 -6.91 -5.18
N LEU A 53 18.33 -6.74 -6.42
CA LEU A 53 18.43 -5.45 -7.09
C LEU A 53 17.68 -5.49 -8.42
N GLU A 54 16.80 -4.53 -8.63
CA GLU A 54 16.21 -4.25 -9.94
C GLU A 54 16.61 -2.84 -10.37
N TYR A 55 16.85 -2.61 -11.66
CA TYR A 55 17.35 -1.31 -12.12
C TYR A 55 16.97 -1.02 -13.56
N SER A 56 16.96 0.27 -13.91
CA SER A 56 16.76 0.71 -15.29
C SER A 56 18.05 0.55 -16.10
N HIS A 57 18.06 -0.29 -17.14
CA HIS A 57 19.22 -0.38 -18.04
C HIS A 57 19.57 0.95 -18.71
N LYS A 58 18.55 1.73 -19.09
CA LYS A 58 18.70 3.06 -19.68
C LYS A 58 18.29 4.15 -18.70
N ILE A 59 19.07 5.22 -18.67
CA ILE A 59 18.77 6.45 -17.96
C ILE A 59 18.28 7.45 -19.00
N TRP A 60 16.97 7.69 -19.02
CA TRP A 60 16.35 8.60 -19.99
C TRP A 60 14.94 9.03 -19.55
N PRO A 61 14.59 10.33 -19.62
CA PRO A 61 15.50 11.46 -19.79
C PRO A 61 16.10 11.85 -18.43
N TRP A 62 17.42 12.00 -18.38
CA TRP A 62 18.24 12.34 -17.18
C TRP A 62 18.12 11.43 -15.96
N SER A 63 17.12 10.56 -15.88
CA SER A 63 16.82 9.76 -14.70
C SER A 63 16.61 8.29 -15.01
N GLY A 64 16.97 7.47 -14.04
CA GLY A 64 16.73 6.04 -13.99
C GLY A 64 16.42 5.63 -12.56
N TYR A 65 16.29 4.33 -12.31
CA TYR A 65 16.01 3.81 -10.97
C TYR A 65 16.91 2.65 -10.59
N LEU A 66 17.12 2.49 -9.29
CA LEU A 66 17.65 1.31 -8.64
C LEU A 66 16.69 0.97 -7.49
N ALA A 67 16.01 -0.16 -7.59
CA ALA A 67 15.18 -0.72 -6.54
C ALA A 67 15.98 -1.78 -5.76
N ILE A 68 16.02 -1.63 -4.45
CA ILE A 68 16.77 -2.47 -3.53
C ILE A 68 15.77 -3.20 -2.64
N PHE A 69 15.75 -4.53 -2.73
CA PHE A 69 14.92 -5.39 -1.91
C PHE A 69 15.79 -6.02 -0.82
N ILE A 70 15.59 -5.62 0.43
CA ILE A 70 16.40 -6.07 1.55
C ILE A 70 15.62 -7.08 2.38
N LYS A 71 16.19 -8.28 2.54
CA LYS A 71 15.76 -9.30 3.49
C LYS A 71 16.87 -9.62 4.49
N VAL A 72 16.47 -10.19 5.61
CA VAL A 72 17.39 -10.77 6.59
C VAL A 72 17.41 -12.27 6.38
N LYS A 73 18.60 -12.87 6.35
CA LYS A 73 18.72 -14.31 6.17
C LYS A 73 18.24 -15.08 7.42
N PRO A 74 17.74 -16.32 7.28
CA PRO A 74 17.22 -17.11 8.41
C PRO A 74 18.21 -17.32 9.56
N GLU A 75 19.52 -17.36 9.28
CA GLU A 75 20.58 -17.52 10.27
C GLU A 75 20.62 -16.37 11.29
N ALA A 76 20.11 -15.19 10.90
CA ALA A 76 20.03 -14.00 11.74
C ALA A 76 18.67 -13.84 12.46
N SER A 77 17.85 -14.88 12.51
CA SER A 77 16.51 -14.86 13.15
C SER A 77 16.51 -14.46 14.62
N ASN A 78 17.60 -14.74 15.35
CA ASN A 78 17.78 -14.35 16.76
C ASN A 78 18.76 -13.19 16.94
N PHE A 79 19.24 -12.59 15.85
CA PHE A 79 20.22 -11.51 15.90
C PHE A 79 19.56 -10.19 16.28
N ASN A 80 20.26 -9.39 17.09
CA ASN A 80 19.84 -8.03 17.44
C ASN A 80 21.06 -7.11 17.30
N GLY A 81 21.02 -6.20 16.34
CA GLY A 81 22.15 -5.33 16.06
C GLY A 81 21.97 -4.54 14.78
N THR A 82 23.07 -3.96 14.30
CA THR A 82 23.11 -3.29 13.00
C THR A 82 23.83 -4.15 11.98
N SER A 83 23.41 -4.01 10.72
CA SER A 83 24.12 -4.55 9.58
C SER A 83 24.32 -3.47 8.53
N SER A 84 25.48 -3.47 7.89
CA SER A 84 25.82 -2.51 6.84
C SER A 84 26.35 -3.19 5.58
N ALA A 85 26.08 -2.54 4.46
CA ALA A 85 26.54 -2.98 3.15
C ALA A 85 26.64 -1.80 2.18
N GLN A 86 27.17 -2.07 1.00
CA GLN A 86 27.17 -1.11 -0.10
C GLN A 86 26.76 -1.75 -1.42
N ILE A 87 26.28 -0.90 -2.33
CA ILE A 87 25.97 -1.26 -3.71
C ILE A 87 26.81 -0.39 -4.62
N ARG A 88 27.49 -1.03 -5.56
CA ARG A 88 28.37 -0.40 -6.55
C ARG A 88 27.68 -0.42 -7.90
N LEU A 89 27.58 0.75 -8.53
CA LEU A 89 26.93 0.96 -9.81
C LEU A 89 27.90 1.62 -10.79
N LYS A 90 27.93 1.16 -12.04
CA LYS A 90 28.64 1.84 -13.13
C LYS A 90 27.67 2.38 -14.15
N VAL A 91 27.76 3.69 -14.38
CA VAL A 91 26.94 4.42 -15.35
C VAL A 91 27.83 4.96 -16.46
N LYS A 92 27.51 4.63 -17.70
CA LYS A 92 28.12 5.23 -18.88
C LYS A 92 27.29 6.40 -19.33
N THR A 93 27.88 7.59 -19.34
CA THR A 93 27.28 8.79 -19.91
C THR A 93 28.20 9.34 -20.98
N THR A 94 27.67 9.61 -22.18
CA THR A 94 28.47 9.96 -23.37
C THR A 94 29.54 8.88 -23.64
N ASN A 95 30.82 9.20 -23.43
CA ASN A 95 31.96 8.29 -23.60
C ASN A 95 32.75 8.07 -22.29
N LYS A 96 32.20 8.45 -21.14
CA LYS A 96 32.84 8.25 -19.83
C LYS A 96 32.03 7.28 -18.98
N ILE A 97 32.74 6.45 -18.23
CA ILE A 97 32.16 5.55 -17.24
C ILE A 97 32.36 6.20 -15.87
N HIS A 98 31.27 6.34 -15.13
CA HIS A 98 31.23 6.86 -13.79
C HIS A 98 30.83 5.74 -12.83
N GLU A 99 31.53 5.63 -11.72
CA GLU A 99 31.23 4.67 -10.67
C GLU A 99 30.61 5.39 -9.48
N THR A 100 29.50 4.85 -8.98
CA THR A 100 28.76 5.38 -7.83
C THR A 100 28.62 4.28 -6.79
N ILE A 101 28.83 4.63 -5.53
CA ILE A 101 28.69 3.71 -4.39
C ILE A 101 27.58 4.22 -3.49
N PHE A 102 26.58 3.38 -3.23
CA PHE A 102 25.53 3.63 -2.27
C PHE A 102 25.75 2.77 -1.03
N LYS A 103 25.96 3.40 0.13
CA LYS A 103 26.15 2.71 1.41
C LYS A 103 24.88 2.81 2.24
N PHE A 104 24.50 1.72 2.90
CA PHE A 104 23.35 1.72 3.79
C PHE A 104 23.60 0.89 5.05
N ARG A 105 22.83 1.20 6.09
CA ARG A 105 22.83 0.53 7.38
C ARG A 105 21.41 0.27 7.81
N VAL A 106 21.13 -0.94 8.27
CA VAL A 106 19.82 -1.38 8.75
C VAL A 106 19.94 -1.95 10.16
N LYS A 107 18.88 -1.79 10.95
CA LYS A 107 18.75 -2.42 12.26
C LYS A 107 18.02 -3.74 12.10
N ILE A 108 18.61 -4.82 12.58
CA ILE A 108 18.03 -6.16 12.61
C ILE A 108 17.62 -6.46 14.05
N ILE A 109 16.44 -7.05 14.20
CA ILE A 109 15.93 -7.56 15.48
C ILE A 109 15.49 -9.02 15.32
N PRO A 110 15.31 -9.75 16.43
CA PRO A 110 14.62 -11.02 16.38
C PRO A 110 13.19 -10.86 15.86
N THR A 111 12.69 -11.87 15.18
CA THR A 111 11.31 -11.89 14.65
C THR A 111 10.30 -11.54 15.75
N PRO A 112 9.48 -10.48 15.57
CA PRO A 112 8.44 -10.12 16.51
C PRO A 112 7.38 -11.21 16.66
N LEU A 113 6.68 -11.19 17.79
CA LEU A 113 5.55 -12.09 18.01
C LEU A 113 4.47 -11.86 16.97
N LYS A 114 3.80 -12.95 16.55
CA LYS A 114 2.67 -12.91 15.59
C LYS A 114 1.62 -11.85 15.96
N SER A 115 1.29 -11.73 17.25
CA SER A 115 0.30 -10.78 17.77
C SER A 115 0.67 -9.31 17.58
N GLN A 116 1.94 -9.02 17.27
CA GLN A 116 2.43 -7.68 16.99
C GLN A 116 2.54 -7.40 15.49
N ARG A 117 2.33 -8.39 14.62
CA ARG A 117 2.55 -8.27 13.18
C ARG A 117 1.25 -8.06 12.42
N ILE A 118 1.23 -6.97 11.66
CA ILE A 118 0.13 -6.51 10.81
C ILE A 118 0.58 -6.57 9.36
N LEU A 119 -0.22 -7.24 8.52
CA LEU A 119 -0.05 -7.23 7.07
C LEU A 119 -0.94 -6.15 6.48
N TRP A 120 -0.36 -5.23 5.71
CA TRP A 120 -1.07 -4.20 4.95
C TRP A 120 -1.20 -4.63 3.49
N ASP A 121 -2.41 -4.70 2.96
CA ASP A 121 -2.66 -5.10 1.57
C ASP A 121 -2.52 -3.91 0.62
N GLN A 122 -1.30 -3.71 0.10
CA GLN A 122 -1.01 -2.65 -0.88
C GLN A 122 -1.26 -3.11 -2.32
N PHE A 123 -1.36 -4.41 -2.57
CA PHE A 123 -1.51 -4.94 -3.92
C PHE A 123 -2.88 -4.64 -4.53
N ARG A 124 -3.91 -4.43 -3.68
CA ARG A 124 -5.27 -4.10 -4.13
C ARG A 124 -5.46 -2.62 -4.37
N GLN A 125 -4.42 -1.85 -4.04
CA GLN A 125 -4.40 -0.44 -4.29
C GLN A 125 -3.90 -0.15 -5.70
N MET A 126 -4.71 0.57 -6.46
CA MET A 126 -4.36 0.88 -7.84
C MET A 126 -3.14 1.80 -7.90
N ARG A 127 -2.20 1.44 -8.77
CA ARG A 127 -0.96 2.20 -8.96
C ARG A 127 -1.18 3.22 -10.06
N TYR A 128 -0.83 4.48 -9.83
CA TYR A 128 -0.68 5.44 -10.92
C TYR A 128 0.51 5.02 -11.83
N PRO A 129 0.43 5.13 -13.18
CA PRO A 129 -0.57 5.82 -13.99
C PRO A 129 -1.79 5.05 -14.57
N PRO A 130 -1.96 3.72 -14.49
CA PRO A 130 -3.12 3.11 -15.15
C PRO A 130 -4.44 3.43 -14.42
N GLY A 131 -5.25 4.31 -15.01
CA GLY A 131 -6.68 4.47 -14.69
C GLY A 131 -7.08 5.87 -14.21
N TYR A 132 -8.38 6.20 -14.35
CA TYR A 132 -8.99 7.34 -13.67
C TYR A 132 -9.67 6.82 -12.40
N PHE A 133 -9.25 7.37 -11.25
CA PHE A 133 -9.91 7.19 -9.96
C PHE A 133 -10.42 8.53 -9.47
N ALA A 134 -11.69 8.56 -9.13
CA ALA A 134 -12.31 9.74 -8.58
C ALA A 134 -11.85 9.92 -7.13
N ARG A 135 -11.85 11.17 -6.64
CA ARG A 135 -11.51 11.43 -5.23
C ARG A 135 -12.47 10.75 -4.27
N ASP A 136 -11.94 10.43 -3.10
CA ASP A 136 -12.72 10.00 -1.94
C ASP A 136 -13.73 11.06 -1.53
N ASN A 137 -13.32 12.33 -1.51
CA ASN A 137 -14.22 13.44 -1.19
C ASN A 137 -14.92 14.00 -2.45
N LEU A 138 -16.16 13.58 -2.66
CA LEU A 138 -17.01 14.02 -3.78
C LEU A 138 -17.39 15.51 -3.77
N GLU A 139 -17.21 16.23 -2.65
CA GLU A 139 -17.42 17.68 -2.60
C GLU A 139 -16.30 18.45 -3.30
N GLN A 140 -15.11 17.84 -3.44
CA GLN A 140 -13.93 18.49 -4.00
C GLN A 140 -13.89 18.38 -5.54
N LYS A 141 -14.29 19.45 -6.23
CA LYS A 141 -14.42 19.47 -7.71
C LYS A 141 -13.20 19.97 -8.48
N ASN A 142 -12.19 20.52 -7.80
CA ASN A 142 -11.09 21.25 -8.46
C ASN A 142 -10.08 20.33 -9.17
N SER A 143 -10.05 19.04 -8.84
CA SER A 143 -9.17 18.06 -9.46
C SER A 143 -9.86 16.70 -9.36
N PRO A 144 -10.16 16.04 -10.49
CA PRO A 144 -10.95 14.82 -10.49
C PRO A 144 -10.17 13.61 -9.94
N LEU A 145 -8.83 13.65 -10.02
CA LEU A 145 -7.96 12.52 -9.72
C LEU A 145 -7.60 12.41 -8.24
N ASP A 146 -7.71 11.20 -7.69
CA ASP A 146 -6.91 10.81 -6.54
C ASP A 146 -5.50 10.42 -6.97
N TRP A 147 -4.51 10.87 -6.22
CA TRP A 147 -3.09 10.79 -6.53
C TRP A 147 -2.24 10.48 -5.29
N ASN A 148 -2.86 10.38 -4.11
CA ASN A 148 -2.13 10.26 -2.86
C ASN A 148 -1.68 8.84 -2.54
N ALA A 149 -2.20 7.83 -3.26
CA ALA A 149 -1.94 6.39 -3.12
C ALA A 149 -2.01 5.94 -1.65
N ASP A 150 -3.08 5.24 -1.27
CA ASP A 150 -3.51 4.90 0.10
C ASP A 150 -2.52 4.11 0.97
N HIS A 151 -1.33 4.67 1.18
CA HIS A 151 -0.15 3.98 1.66
C HIS A 151 0.15 4.40 3.12
N PRO A 152 0.67 3.49 3.96
CA PRO A 152 1.09 3.80 5.34
C PRO A 152 2.13 4.92 5.49
N HIS A 153 2.70 5.40 4.39
CA HIS A 153 3.77 6.38 4.37
C HIS A 153 3.35 7.71 3.71
N THR A 154 2.10 7.80 3.22
CA THR A 154 1.50 9.00 2.61
C THR A 154 0.33 9.47 3.48
N ASN A 155 -0.92 9.25 3.06
CA ASN A 155 -2.14 9.67 3.75
C ASN A 155 -2.44 8.83 5.01
N PHE A 156 -1.92 7.61 5.14
CA PHE A 156 -2.06 6.78 6.34
C PHE A 156 -0.86 6.87 7.30
N LYS A 157 0.00 7.87 7.15
CA LYS A 157 1.19 8.03 7.99
C LYS A 157 0.87 8.14 9.48
N ASP A 158 -0.16 8.91 9.85
CA ASP A 158 -0.51 9.10 11.26
C ASP A 158 -0.99 7.78 11.90
N LEU A 159 -1.76 6.98 11.16
CA LEU A 159 -2.16 5.64 11.57
C LEU A 159 -0.93 4.72 11.75
N TYR A 160 -0.01 4.74 10.78
CA TYR A 160 1.24 3.99 10.86
C TYR A 160 2.06 4.38 12.11
N GLU A 161 2.27 5.68 12.35
CA GLU A 161 3.03 6.17 13.50
C GLU A 161 2.35 5.77 14.82
N HIS A 162 1.02 5.84 14.89
CA HIS A 162 0.26 5.39 16.06
C HIS A 162 0.44 3.90 16.32
N LEU A 163 0.28 3.04 15.31
CA LEU A 163 0.45 1.59 15.44
C LEU A 163 1.88 1.21 15.83
N ARG A 164 2.89 1.84 15.18
CA ARG A 164 4.30 1.67 15.54
C ARG A 164 4.58 2.10 16.98
N GLY A 165 4.02 3.22 17.42
CA GLY A 165 4.13 3.72 18.79
C GLY A 165 3.56 2.76 19.84
N ASN A 166 2.58 1.93 19.46
CA ASN A 166 1.99 0.89 20.30
C ASN A 166 2.70 -0.49 20.17
N GLY A 167 3.80 -0.57 19.42
CA GLY A 167 4.62 -1.78 19.32
C GLY A 167 4.21 -2.77 18.21
N TYR A 168 3.30 -2.39 17.31
CA TYR A 168 2.94 -3.20 16.15
C TYR A 168 3.92 -3.03 15.00
N PHE A 169 4.30 -4.11 14.33
CA PHE A 169 5.11 -4.14 13.11
C PHE A 169 4.21 -4.25 11.89
N ILE A 170 4.38 -3.34 10.94
CA ILE A 170 3.55 -3.26 9.74
C ILE A 170 4.40 -3.69 8.55
N GLU A 171 3.89 -4.66 7.78
CA GLU A 171 4.53 -5.18 6.58
C GLU A 171 3.61 -4.95 5.38
N ILE A 172 4.16 -4.43 4.30
CA ILE A 172 3.38 -3.94 3.15
C ILE A 172 3.43 -4.99 2.04
N SER A 173 2.30 -5.63 1.77
CA SER A 173 2.16 -6.67 0.75
C SER A 173 1.96 -6.05 -0.62
N GLY A 174 3.01 -6.01 -1.43
CA GLY A 174 2.98 -5.50 -2.81
C GLY A 174 2.61 -6.55 -3.87
N TYR A 175 2.13 -7.72 -3.47
CA TYR A 175 1.83 -8.87 -4.33
C TYR A 175 0.61 -9.68 -3.81
N PRO A 176 0.09 -10.66 -4.58
CA PRO A 176 -1.07 -11.45 -4.17
C PRO A 176 -0.92 -12.12 -2.79
N LEU A 177 -1.99 -12.16 -2.00
CA LEU A 177 -1.97 -12.69 -0.64
C LEU A 177 -1.67 -14.20 -0.60
N THR A 178 -1.86 -14.91 -1.71
CA THR A 178 -1.42 -16.31 -1.88
C THR A 178 0.09 -16.49 -1.86
N CYS A 179 0.87 -15.46 -2.18
CA CYS A 179 2.33 -15.48 -2.12
C CYS A 179 2.87 -15.07 -0.74
N THR A 180 1.99 -14.68 0.20
CA THR A 180 2.36 -14.31 1.57
C THR A 180 1.97 -15.40 2.54
N ASN A 181 2.87 -15.71 3.49
CA ASN A 181 2.54 -16.62 4.58
C ASN A 181 1.71 -15.90 5.65
N LEU A 182 0.37 -15.95 5.50
CA LEU A 182 -0.59 -15.32 6.42
C LEU A 182 -0.45 -15.83 7.87
N SER A 183 0.07 -17.04 8.09
CA SER A 183 0.22 -17.60 9.44
C SER A 183 1.21 -16.82 10.32
N SER A 184 2.10 -16.03 9.70
CA SER A 184 3.12 -15.19 10.37
C SER A 184 2.52 -13.91 10.98
N TYR A 185 1.28 -13.56 10.60
CA TYR A 185 0.62 -12.32 10.95
C TYR A 185 -0.62 -12.57 11.81
N SER A 186 -0.97 -11.62 12.67
CA SER A 186 -2.21 -11.71 13.45
C SER A 186 -3.37 -10.94 12.80
N MET A 187 -3.06 -10.04 11.87
CA MET A 187 -4.04 -9.13 11.31
C MET A 187 -3.71 -8.74 9.87
N LEU A 188 -4.76 -8.63 9.04
CA LEU A 188 -4.75 -8.06 7.70
C LEU A 188 -5.50 -6.74 7.69
N PHE A 189 -4.85 -5.69 7.21
CA PHE A 189 -5.47 -4.41 6.91
C PHE A 189 -5.74 -4.37 5.40
N ILE A 190 -7.02 -4.19 5.07
CA ILE A 190 -7.50 -3.91 3.73
C ILE A 190 -8.01 -2.47 3.78
N VAL A 191 -7.34 -1.57 3.09
CA VAL A 191 -7.65 -0.14 3.11
C VAL A 191 -7.91 0.29 1.70
N ASP A 192 -9.13 0.74 1.46
CA ASP A 192 -9.61 1.21 0.16
C ASP A 192 -9.17 0.34 -1.04
N PRO A 193 -9.64 -0.92 -1.13
CA PRO A 193 -9.25 -1.78 -2.24
C PRO A 193 -10.00 -1.39 -3.51
N GLU A 194 -9.28 -1.18 -4.62
CA GLU A 194 -9.88 -0.93 -5.94
C GLU A 194 -9.80 -2.15 -6.89
N GLU A 195 -9.04 -3.18 -6.52
CA GLU A 195 -8.84 -4.41 -7.33
C GLU A 195 -9.63 -5.64 -6.83
N GLU A 196 -9.83 -6.63 -7.70
CA GLU A 196 -10.56 -7.86 -7.38
C GLU A 196 -9.79 -8.85 -6.49
N TYR A 197 -10.55 -9.66 -5.73
CA TYR A 197 -9.99 -10.78 -4.95
C TYR A 197 -10.21 -12.11 -5.68
N PHE A 198 -9.13 -12.83 -5.96
CA PHE A 198 -9.25 -14.15 -6.58
C PHE A 198 -9.82 -15.19 -5.61
N PRO A 199 -10.57 -16.20 -6.09
CA PRO A 199 -11.15 -17.23 -5.22
C PRO A 199 -10.14 -17.98 -4.35
N ALA A 200 -8.90 -18.12 -4.81
CA ALA A 200 -7.82 -18.75 -4.04
C ALA A 200 -7.42 -17.90 -2.82
N GLU A 201 -7.41 -16.58 -2.97
CA GLU A 201 -7.05 -15.63 -1.92
C GLU A 201 -8.16 -15.55 -0.87
N ILE A 202 -9.41 -15.45 -1.32
CA ILE A 202 -10.58 -15.50 -0.44
C ILE A 202 -10.56 -16.78 0.42
N LYS A 203 -10.27 -17.94 -0.19
CA LYS A 203 -10.14 -19.21 0.54
C LYS A 203 -8.96 -19.19 1.53
N ALA A 204 -7.81 -18.62 1.16
CA ALA A 204 -6.65 -18.51 2.02
C ALA A 204 -6.95 -17.64 3.26
N ILE A 205 -7.56 -16.48 3.06
CA ILE A 205 -7.97 -15.57 4.15
C ILE A 205 -9.02 -16.24 5.04
N GLN A 206 -10.04 -16.88 4.44
CA GLN A 206 -11.06 -17.59 5.20
C GLN A 206 -10.46 -18.71 6.07
N LYS A 207 -9.48 -19.46 5.55
CA LYS A 207 -8.78 -20.50 6.29
C LYS A 207 -7.97 -19.90 7.44
N ALA A 208 -7.23 -18.82 7.20
CA ALA A 208 -6.42 -18.14 8.22
C ALA A 208 -7.30 -17.60 9.36
N VAL A 209 -8.44 -16.98 9.05
CA VAL A 209 -9.39 -16.48 10.08
C VAL A 209 -9.92 -17.61 10.94
N LYS A 210 -10.24 -18.77 10.35
CA LYS A 210 -10.80 -19.92 11.07
C LYS A 210 -9.78 -20.66 11.93
N ASN A 211 -8.55 -20.78 11.46
CA ASN A 211 -7.58 -21.73 12.04
C ASN A 211 -6.40 -21.04 12.76
N ASP A 212 -6.05 -19.81 12.39
CA ASP A 212 -4.77 -19.21 12.74
C ASP A 212 -4.92 -17.96 13.63
N ASN A 213 -6.07 -17.74 14.27
CA ASN A 213 -6.36 -16.51 15.05
C ASN A 213 -6.04 -15.23 14.27
N PHE A 214 -6.40 -15.22 12.99
CA PHE A 214 -6.14 -14.13 12.06
C PHE A 214 -7.34 -13.18 12.00
N ASN A 215 -7.08 -11.88 12.12
CA ASN A 215 -8.11 -10.86 12.08
C ASN A 215 -8.07 -10.13 10.74
N VAL A 216 -9.22 -9.75 10.21
CA VAL A 216 -9.31 -8.88 9.02
C VAL A 216 -9.98 -7.59 9.43
N ILE A 217 -9.31 -6.47 9.14
CA ILE A 217 -9.85 -5.13 9.27
C ILE A 217 -9.96 -4.56 7.86
N ALA A 218 -11.17 -4.20 7.46
CA ALA A 218 -11.45 -3.63 6.16
C ALA A 218 -11.99 -2.20 6.32
N PHE A 219 -11.36 -1.26 5.64
CA PHE A 219 -11.84 0.11 5.46
C PHE A 219 -12.27 0.24 4.00
N ALA A 220 -13.53 0.63 3.81
CA ALA A 220 -14.13 0.82 2.50
C ALA A 220 -14.50 2.29 2.33
N ASP A 221 -14.46 2.76 1.10
CA ASP A 221 -14.92 4.10 0.72
C ASP A 221 -16.29 4.03 0.02
N TRP A 222 -16.67 5.08 -0.71
CA TRP A 222 -17.92 5.19 -1.43
C TRP A 222 -17.90 4.40 -2.73
N PHE A 223 -19.07 3.89 -3.11
CA PHE A 223 -19.29 3.29 -4.43
C PHE A 223 -20.73 3.54 -4.85
N ASN A 224 -20.94 4.00 -6.08
CA ASN A 224 -22.28 4.06 -6.68
C ASN A 224 -22.21 3.98 -8.21
N SER A 225 -22.79 2.92 -8.77
CA SER A 225 -22.72 2.62 -10.20
C SER A 225 -23.36 3.70 -11.10
N THR A 226 -24.31 4.46 -10.56
CA THR A 226 -24.97 5.56 -11.30
C THR A 226 -24.13 6.83 -11.24
N LEU A 227 -23.54 7.15 -10.08
CA LEU A 227 -22.70 8.32 -9.92
C LEU A 227 -21.38 8.21 -10.70
N ILE A 228 -20.75 7.03 -10.71
CA ILE A 228 -19.50 6.77 -11.44
C ILE A 228 -19.64 7.14 -12.93
N LYS A 229 -20.80 6.89 -13.54
CA LYS A 229 -21.09 7.27 -14.93
C LYS A 229 -21.25 8.79 -15.14
N LYS A 230 -21.57 9.55 -14.09
CA LYS A 230 -21.80 11.00 -14.15
C LYS A 230 -20.53 11.81 -13.94
N ILE A 231 -19.55 11.28 -13.21
CA ILE A 231 -18.29 11.98 -12.86
C ILE A 231 -17.18 11.80 -13.90
N GLN A 232 -17.55 11.52 -15.15
CA GLN A 232 -16.64 11.49 -16.30
C GLN A 232 -16.03 12.88 -16.56
N PHE A 233 -14.80 12.93 -17.05
CA PHE A 233 -14.19 14.18 -17.53
C PHE A 233 -13.49 13.97 -18.87
N MET A 234 -13.40 15.05 -19.64
CA MET A 234 -12.63 15.09 -20.87
C MET A 234 -11.19 15.44 -20.52
N ASP A 235 -10.23 14.56 -20.86
CA ASP A 235 -8.82 14.87 -20.69
C ASP A 235 -8.36 15.77 -21.84
N ASP A 236 -8.00 17.01 -21.51
CA ASP A 236 -7.56 18.02 -22.47
C ASP A 236 -6.31 17.60 -23.26
N ASN A 237 -5.46 16.73 -22.69
CA ASN A 237 -4.24 16.29 -23.36
C ASN A 237 -4.50 15.23 -24.43
N THR A 238 -5.43 14.30 -24.17
CA THR A 238 -5.74 13.18 -25.08
C THR A 238 -7.00 13.38 -25.91
N GLY A 239 -7.85 14.36 -25.55
CA GLY A 239 -9.18 14.57 -26.14
C GLY A 239 -10.11 13.38 -25.92
N LYS A 240 -9.82 12.53 -24.93
CA LYS A 240 -10.61 11.34 -24.61
C LYS A 240 -11.47 11.61 -23.38
N LEU A 241 -12.64 10.99 -23.38
CA LEU A 241 -13.50 10.93 -22.21
C LEU A 241 -13.00 9.82 -21.30
N TRP A 242 -12.65 10.18 -20.06
CA TRP A 242 -12.23 9.24 -19.04
C TRP A 242 -13.40 8.93 -18.12
N PHE A 243 -13.60 7.65 -17.87
CA PHE A 243 -14.57 7.13 -16.91
C PHE A 243 -13.80 6.58 -15.71
N PRO A 244 -14.28 6.79 -14.48
CA PRO A 244 -13.66 6.16 -13.33
C PRO A 244 -13.76 4.64 -13.46
N GLU A 245 -12.70 3.93 -13.11
CA GLU A 245 -12.70 2.46 -13.13
C GLU A 245 -13.57 1.88 -12.02
N THR A 246 -13.61 2.55 -10.86
CA THR A 246 -14.46 2.23 -9.71
C THR A 246 -14.91 3.50 -8.97
N GLY A 247 -15.56 3.37 -7.81
CA GLY A 247 -15.81 4.48 -6.88
C GLY A 247 -14.52 4.94 -6.19
N GLY A 248 -14.61 5.41 -4.95
CA GLY A 248 -13.42 5.47 -4.08
C GLY A 248 -12.89 4.04 -3.85
N CYS A 249 -13.82 3.12 -3.54
CA CYS A 249 -13.52 1.70 -3.33
C CYS A 249 -14.21 0.80 -4.36
N ASN A 250 -13.60 -0.33 -4.72
CA ASN A 250 -14.27 -1.44 -5.41
C ASN A 250 -15.09 -2.29 -4.43
N ILE A 251 -16.21 -1.72 -3.97
CA ILE A 251 -17.13 -2.40 -3.05
C ILE A 251 -17.65 -3.74 -3.58
N PRO A 252 -17.99 -3.93 -4.87
CA PRO A 252 -18.38 -5.24 -5.39
C PRO A 252 -17.31 -6.32 -5.17
N ALA A 253 -16.04 -6.00 -5.43
CA ALA A 253 -14.91 -6.90 -5.15
C ALA A 253 -14.74 -7.16 -3.65
N LEU A 254 -14.76 -6.10 -2.83
CA LEU A 254 -14.64 -6.23 -1.38
C LEU A 254 -15.79 -7.07 -0.79
N ASN A 255 -17.01 -6.90 -1.29
CA ASN A 255 -18.17 -7.70 -0.90
C ASN A 255 -18.00 -9.18 -1.27
N SER A 256 -17.28 -9.51 -2.34
CA SER A 256 -16.98 -10.91 -2.68
C SER A 256 -16.13 -11.58 -1.59
N LEU A 257 -15.19 -10.85 -0.99
CA LEU A 257 -14.42 -11.29 0.17
C LEU A 257 -15.27 -11.29 1.47
N LEU A 258 -16.01 -10.21 1.73
CA LEU A 258 -16.74 -10.04 3.01
C LEU A 258 -17.96 -10.95 3.14
N ASN A 259 -18.57 -11.34 2.01
CA ASN A 259 -19.73 -12.22 2.01
C ASN A 259 -19.46 -13.56 2.69
N VAL A 260 -18.21 -14.05 2.63
CA VAL A 260 -17.83 -15.32 3.27
C VAL A 260 -17.82 -15.22 4.79
N PHE A 261 -17.77 -13.99 5.33
CA PHE A 261 -17.91 -13.67 6.75
C PHE A 261 -19.32 -13.15 7.09
N GLY A 262 -20.23 -13.05 6.11
CA GLY A 262 -21.60 -12.60 6.29
C GLY A 262 -21.77 -11.08 6.33
N PHE A 263 -20.77 -10.31 5.90
CA PHE A 263 -20.82 -8.86 5.79
C PHE A 263 -21.00 -8.42 4.32
N ALA A 264 -21.66 -7.27 4.11
CA ALA A 264 -21.66 -6.60 2.82
C ALA A 264 -21.96 -5.10 2.97
N PHE A 265 -21.25 -4.28 2.18
CA PHE A 265 -21.51 -2.86 1.99
C PHE A 265 -22.53 -2.62 0.87
N GLY A 266 -23.29 -1.53 0.99
CA GLY A 266 -24.20 -1.04 -0.03
C GLY A 266 -23.57 0.02 -0.93
N ASP A 267 -24.40 0.66 -1.73
CA ASP A 267 -24.05 1.66 -2.75
C ASP A 267 -24.61 3.07 -2.44
N VAL A 268 -25.19 3.25 -1.25
CA VAL A 268 -25.64 4.56 -0.75
C VAL A 268 -24.44 5.32 -0.22
N ILE A 269 -24.25 6.54 -0.72
CA ILE A 269 -23.14 7.42 -0.34
C ILE A 269 -23.63 8.42 0.70
N LEU A 270 -22.99 8.39 1.87
CA LEU A 270 -23.33 9.25 2.99
C LEU A 270 -22.23 10.28 3.26
N ASN A 271 -22.59 11.47 3.74
CA ASN A 271 -21.67 12.43 4.36
C ASN A 271 -22.22 12.97 5.68
N GLY A 272 -21.34 13.56 6.48
CA GLY A 272 -21.71 14.28 7.69
C GLY A 272 -20.65 14.21 8.76
N LYS A 273 -21.03 14.63 9.97
CA LYS A 273 -20.17 14.54 11.14
C LYS A 273 -20.85 13.68 12.19
N PHE A 274 -20.07 12.87 12.88
CA PHE A 274 -20.55 12.08 14.00
C PHE A 274 -19.54 12.07 15.14
N GLU A 275 -20.04 11.87 16.35
CA GLU A 275 -19.22 11.77 17.55
C GLU A 275 -18.85 10.31 17.81
N PHE A 276 -17.57 10.07 18.09
CA PHE A 276 -17.06 8.77 18.49
C PHE A 276 -16.11 8.96 19.68
N GLY A 277 -16.58 8.61 20.88
CA GLY A 277 -15.89 8.95 22.11
C GLY A 277 -15.83 10.47 22.30
N GLU A 278 -14.62 11.02 22.43
CA GLU A 278 -14.38 12.47 22.56
C GLU A 278 -14.08 13.17 21.22
N SER A 279 -14.02 12.40 20.12
CA SER A 279 -13.65 12.89 18.80
C SER A 279 -14.87 13.14 17.94
N ILE A 280 -14.89 14.28 17.25
CA ILE A 280 -15.83 14.56 16.16
C ILE A 280 -15.16 14.12 14.86
N ILE A 281 -15.73 13.10 14.22
CA ILE A 281 -15.22 12.54 12.97
C ILE A 281 -16.00 13.17 11.80
N ASN A 282 -15.26 13.65 10.80
CA ASN A 282 -15.83 14.11 9.54
C ASN A 282 -15.87 12.94 8.55
N PHE A 283 -17.08 12.50 8.20
CA PHE A 283 -17.34 11.48 7.20
C PHE A 283 -17.61 12.17 5.86
N SER A 284 -16.60 12.25 5.00
CA SER A 284 -16.66 13.04 3.76
C SER A 284 -17.57 12.41 2.70
N SER A 285 -17.31 11.15 2.35
CA SER A 285 -18.14 10.32 1.49
C SER A 285 -17.79 8.88 1.84
N GLY A 286 -18.78 8.00 1.86
CA GLY A 286 -18.52 6.59 2.15
C GLY A 286 -19.79 5.78 2.14
N SER A 287 -19.62 4.46 2.01
CA SER A 287 -20.72 3.51 1.95
C SER A 287 -21.15 2.99 3.32
N THR A 288 -22.37 2.45 3.36
CA THR A 288 -22.97 1.86 4.57
C THR A 288 -22.96 0.34 4.55
N LEU A 289 -22.96 -0.29 5.73
CA LEU A 289 -23.10 -1.73 5.87
C LEU A 289 -24.57 -2.14 5.74
N ILE A 290 -24.90 -2.96 4.75
CA ILE A 290 -26.28 -3.43 4.49
C ILE A 290 -26.53 -4.84 5.01
N LYS A 291 -25.47 -5.60 5.28
CA LYS A 291 -25.55 -6.98 5.75
C LYS A 291 -24.49 -7.21 6.82
N ALA A 292 -24.92 -7.82 7.92
CA ALA A 292 -24.05 -8.25 9.01
C ALA A 292 -24.57 -9.57 9.60
N PRO A 293 -23.68 -10.42 10.16
CA PRO A 293 -24.09 -11.57 10.95
C PRO A 293 -24.95 -11.18 12.15
N LYS A 294 -25.86 -12.05 12.59
CA LYS A 294 -26.79 -11.78 13.71
C LYS A 294 -26.10 -11.37 15.02
N ASN A 295 -24.89 -11.86 15.26
CA ASN A 295 -24.12 -11.60 16.48
C ASN A 295 -23.11 -10.45 16.31
N ALA A 296 -23.13 -9.75 15.17
CA ALA A 296 -22.25 -8.61 14.95
C ALA A 296 -22.64 -7.45 15.85
N LYS A 297 -21.63 -6.74 16.38
CA LYS A 297 -21.83 -5.46 17.06
C LYS A 297 -21.78 -4.36 16.00
N LEU A 298 -22.84 -3.58 15.90
CA LEU A 298 -22.97 -2.51 14.92
C LEU A 298 -22.90 -1.15 15.62
N GLY A 299 -22.04 -0.28 15.13
CA GLY A 299 -22.07 1.15 15.42
C GLY A 299 -22.95 1.85 14.38
N MET A 300 -23.81 2.77 14.82
CA MET A 300 -24.68 3.53 13.92
C MET A 300 -24.48 5.03 14.16
N ALA A 301 -24.43 5.79 13.08
CA ALA A 301 -24.41 7.25 13.09
C ALA A 301 -25.44 7.78 12.08
N LYS A 302 -26.05 8.92 12.39
CA LYS A 302 -26.99 9.58 11.48
C LYS A 302 -26.20 10.49 10.54
N LEU A 303 -26.24 10.18 9.25
CA LEU A 303 -25.55 10.90 8.17
C LEU A 303 -26.56 11.29 7.09
N ASN A 304 -26.12 12.13 6.14
CA ASN A 304 -26.95 12.61 5.03
C ASN A 304 -26.61 11.85 3.75
N ASP A 305 -27.63 11.50 2.96
CA ASP A 305 -27.44 10.87 1.65
C ASP A 305 -27.13 11.94 0.58
N ILE A 306 -25.93 11.86 0.00
CA ILE A 306 -25.43 12.82 -0.98
C ILE A 306 -26.14 12.64 -2.33
N VAL A 307 -26.46 11.40 -2.71
CA VAL A 307 -27.03 11.08 -4.02
C VAL A 307 -28.48 11.55 -4.10
N SER A 308 -29.24 11.43 -3.01
CA SER A 308 -30.62 11.94 -2.93
C SER A 308 -30.71 13.45 -3.17
N LEU A 309 -29.70 14.23 -2.78
CA LEU A 309 -29.62 15.67 -3.02
C LEU A 309 -29.29 16.03 -4.48
N PHE A 310 -28.52 15.20 -5.18
CA PHE A 310 -28.23 15.40 -6.61
C PHE A 310 -29.45 15.19 -7.52
N PHE A 311 -30.49 14.47 -7.06
CA PHE A 311 -31.69 14.20 -7.85
C PHE A 311 -32.77 15.30 -7.77
N PHE A 312 -32.66 16.25 -6.83
CA PHE A 312 -33.64 17.34 -6.68
C PHE A 312 -33.21 18.68 -7.30
N CYS A 313 -32.01 18.77 -7.88
CA CYS A 313 -31.57 19.92 -8.66
C CYS A 313 -31.37 19.53 -10.13
N ASN A 314 -32.48 19.39 -10.86
CA ASN A 314 -32.56 19.52 -12.31
C ASN A 314 -33.86 20.22 -12.68
#